data_AF-A0A0M0SZX9-F1
#
_entry.id   AF-A0A0M0SZX9-F1
#
_cell.length_a   1.000
_cell.length_b   1.000
_cell.length_c   1.000
_cell.angle_alpha   90.00
_cell.angle_beta   90.00
_cell.angle_gamma   90.00
#
_symmetry.space_group_name_H-M   'P 1'
#
loop_
_entity.id
_entity.type
_entity.pdbx_description
1 polymer ?
#
loop_
_entity_poly.entity_id
_entity_poly.type
_entity_poly.pdbx_seq_one_letter_code
_entity_poly.pdbx_strand_id
1 'polypeptide(L)'
;MIISKLIMEITNLLSIIFETKWFTTLLVAFLAAWFTQRLNNNFTKKREKDNKRTETLKNFYYKIIPDIYDYFSIETDFRKGHDLKIHVRSRDVKKRIFDLISNNTIYVNYRILSKHRKVMSNKYFDDFSGFQKEVAEIELFCTVIEEYIDILKNSESADIKLEYQYACLFKIWKLAIFYCGNYGVAYSAISKNFYFDSNKLNKETLKKLKKLDSYQIGSEEHKIQFKRILENLTSTENIEIEEKNRFIDDFFNPMYEVNDSHAIAVFNNIDVDFGSLTVDLRIKYRDLILNELYNKKYYEGNSSKYSFNYTNEEFELLHNELKNAINYLKEKELVKLEADEQSIKLIITSKGEDIYEEKFLLDEYS
;
A
#
# COMPACT_ATOMS: atom_id res chain seq x y z
N MET A 1 25.59 -77.49 -4.29
CA MET A 1 25.16 -78.07 -5.59
C MET A 1 23.65 -77.94 -5.85
N ILE A 2 22.79 -78.05 -4.84
CA ILE A 2 21.31 -78.00 -5.02
C ILE A 2 20.79 -76.61 -5.44
N ILE A 3 21.33 -75.52 -4.87
CA ILE A 3 20.89 -74.14 -5.16
C ILE A 3 21.15 -73.74 -6.62
N SER A 4 22.30 -74.13 -7.17
CA SER A 4 22.66 -73.84 -8.57
C SER A 4 21.72 -74.52 -9.56
N LYS A 5 21.28 -75.76 -9.26
CA LYS A 5 20.35 -76.50 -10.12
C LYS A 5 18.95 -75.87 -10.08
N LEU A 6 18.52 -75.43 -8.90
CA LEU A 6 17.23 -74.75 -8.70
C LEU A 6 17.18 -73.38 -9.42
N ILE A 7 18.27 -72.61 -9.36
CA ILE A 7 18.39 -71.33 -10.09
C ILE A 7 18.30 -71.58 -11.60
N MET A 8 18.98 -72.61 -12.09
CA MET A 8 19.02 -72.94 -13.52
C MET A 8 17.66 -73.43 -14.05
N GLU A 9 16.91 -74.21 -13.26
CA GLU A 9 15.53 -74.62 -13.57
C GLU A 9 14.57 -73.42 -13.57
N ILE A 10 14.70 -72.51 -12.60
CA ILE A 10 13.91 -71.27 -12.55
C ILE A 10 14.19 -70.38 -13.77
N THR A 11 15.45 -70.24 -14.17
CA THR A 11 15.82 -69.44 -15.36
C THR A 11 15.28 -70.05 -16.66
N ASN A 12 15.29 -71.38 -16.78
CA ASN A 12 14.72 -72.06 -17.96
C ASN A 12 13.20 -71.94 -18.01
N LEU A 13 12.51 -72.07 -16.88
CA LEU A 13 11.07 -71.88 -16.79
C LEU A 13 10.67 -70.44 -17.15
N LEU A 14 11.41 -69.45 -16.66
CA LEU A 14 11.22 -68.05 -17.04
C LEU A 14 11.45 -67.83 -18.54
N SER A 15 12.49 -68.44 -19.13
CA SER A 15 12.74 -68.36 -20.57
C SER A 15 11.58 -68.91 -21.40
N ILE A 16 11.06 -70.08 -21.04
CA ILE A 16 9.93 -70.73 -21.74
C ILE A 16 8.67 -69.87 -21.62
N ILE A 17 8.40 -69.30 -20.45
CA ILE A 17 7.25 -68.41 -20.23
C ILE A 17 7.39 -67.15 -21.10
N PHE A 18 8.58 -66.55 -21.17
CA PHE A 18 8.85 -65.38 -22.00
C PHE A 18 8.66 -65.64 -23.51
N GLU A 19 8.88 -66.87 -23.98
CA GLU A 19 8.69 -67.26 -25.39
C GLU A 19 7.23 -67.52 -25.78
N THR A 20 6.31 -67.64 -24.81
CA THR A 20 4.90 -67.89 -25.12
C THR A 20 4.15 -66.64 -25.59
N LYS A 21 3.40 -66.77 -26.69
CA LYS A 21 2.61 -65.66 -27.31
C LYS A 21 1.60 -65.00 -26.36
N TRP A 22 1.04 -65.76 -25.40
CA TRP A 22 0.08 -65.22 -24.44
C TRP A 22 0.78 -64.31 -23.41
N PHE A 23 1.99 -64.68 -22.97
CA PHE A 23 2.78 -63.89 -22.04
C PHE A 23 3.27 -62.59 -22.68
N THR A 24 3.73 -62.61 -23.93
CA THR A 24 4.09 -61.39 -24.66
C THR A 24 2.91 -60.45 -24.83
N THR A 25 1.71 -60.98 -25.15
CA THR A 25 0.47 -60.19 -25.23
C THR A 25 0.11 -59.57 -23.87
N LEU A 26 0.24 -60.33 -22.78
CA LEU A 26 -0.05 -59.86 -21.42
C LEU A 26 0.95 -58.78 -20.97
N LEU A 27 2.24 -58.96 -21.26
CA LEU A 27 3.29 -57.99 -20.96
C LEU A 27 3.11 -56.70 -21.76
N VAL A 28 2.77 -56.78 -23.05
CA VAL A 28 2.44 -55.60 -23.88
C VAL A 28 1.20 -54.89 -23.36
N ALA A 29 0.14 -55.62 -23.01
CA ALA A 29 -1.07 -55.05 -22.43
C ALA A 29 -0.80 -54.36 -21.08
N PHE A 30 0.03 -54.96 -20.23
CA PHE A 30 0.44 -54.37 -18.95
C PHE A 30 1.26 -53.09 -19.14
N LEU A 31 2.26 -53.11 -20.02
CA LEU A 31 3.06 -51.93 -20.33
C LEU A 31 2.21 -50.81 -20.95
N ALA A 32 1.28 -51.16 -21.85
CA ALA A 32 0.35 -50.22 -22.44
C ALA A 32 -0.58 -49.60 -21.38
N ALA A 33 -1.15 -50.40 -20.47
CA ALA A 33 -1.99 -49.92 -19.39
C ALA A 33 -1.21 -49.00 -18.43
N TRP A 34 0.01 -49.38 -18.04
CA TRP A 34 0.85 -48.57 -17.17
C TRP A 34 1.24 -47.24 -17.81
N PHE A 35 1.62 -47.27 -19.09
CA PHE A 35 1.97 -46.08 -19.85
C PHE A 35 0.76 -45.15 -20.02
N THR A 36 -0.41 -45.69 -20.39
CA THR A 36 -1.66 -44.93 -20.51
C THR A 36 -2.07 -44.31 -19.18
N GLN A 37 -1.96 -45.04 -18.06
CA GLN A 37 -2.31 -44.51 -16.74
C GLN A 37 -1.35 -43.41 -16.30
N ARG A 38 -0.05 -43.55 -16.59
CA ARG A 38 0.95 -42.50 -16.34
C ARG A 38 0.66 -41.24 -17.17
N LEU A 39 0.36 -41.39 -18.45
CA LEU A 39 -0.02 -40.26 -19.32
C LEU A 39 -1.31 -39.59 -18.86
N ASN A 40 -2.35 -40.38 -18.56
CA ASN A 40 -3.64 -39.85 -18.11
C ASN A 40 -3.52 -39.09 -16.79
N ASN A 41 -2.75 -39.61 -15.82
CA ASN A 41 -2.49 -38.90 -14.58
C ASN A 41 -1.71 -37.60 -14.80
N ASN A 42 -0.73 -37.59 -15.70
CA ASN A 42 0.02 -36.38 -16.03
C ASN A 42 -0.87 -35.32 -16.70
N PHE A 43 -1.72 -35.71 -17.66
CA PHE A 43 -2.66 -34.80 -18.31
C PHE A 43 -3.74 -34.29 -17.34
N THR A 44 -4.25 -35.15 -16.46
CA THR A 44 -5.22 -34.76 -15.44
C THR A 44 -4.63 -33.75 -14.47
N LYS A 45 -3.43 -34.01 -13.93
CA LYS A 45 -2.72 -33.06 -13.05
C LYS A 45 -2.44 -31.73 -13.74
N LYS A 46 -2.03 -31.76 -15.02
CA LYS A 46 -1.81 -30.53 -15.80
C LYS A 46 -3.10 -29.74 -15.94
N ARG A 47 -4.20 -30.38 -16.34
CA ARG A 47 -5.52 -29.76 -16.50
C ARG A 47 -6.05 -29.18 -15.19
N GLU A 48 -5.94 -29.90 -14.08
CA GLU A 48 -6.34 -29.39 -12.76
C GLU A 48 -5.54 -28.17 -12.34
N LYS A 49 -4.21 -28.19 -12.57
CA LYS A 49 -3.34 -27.05 -12.29
C LYS A 49 -3.72 -25.83 -13.15
N ASP A 50 -3.96 -26.04 -14.43
CA ASP A 50 -4.36 -24.97 -15.36
C ASP A 50 -5.74 -24.41 -14.99
N ASN A 51 -6.72 -25.27 -14.66
CA ASN A 51 -8.05 -24.86 -14.18
C ASN A 51 -7.95 -24.02 -12.90
N LYS A 52 -7.20 -24.50 -11.89
CA LYS A 52 -6.99 -23.76 -10.64
C LYS A 52 -6.34 -22.40 -10.90
N ARG A 53 -5.34 -22.35 -11.80
CA ARG A 53 -4.68 -21.10 -12.19
C ARG A 53 -5.66 -20.13 -12.86
N THR A 54 -6.47 -20.59 -13.81
CA THR A 54 -7.48 -19.77 -14.47
C THR A 54 -8.52 -19.26 -13.49
N GLU A 55 -8.94 -20.10 -12.53
CA GLU A 55 -9.87 -19.71 -11.48
C GLU A 55 -9.29 -18.63 -10.57
N THR A 56 -8.06 -18.81 -10.09
CA THR A 56 -7.35 -17.80 -9.29
C THR A 56 -7.19 -16.47 -10.05
N LEU A 57 -6.87 -16.51 -11.35
CA LEU A 57 -6.77 -15.31 -12.18
C LEU A 57 -8.10 -14.55 -12.24
N LYS A 58 -9.19 -15.25 -12.58
CA LYS A 58 -10.52 -14.65 -12.74
C LYS A 58 -11.11 -14.15 -11.42
N ASN A 59 -10.99 -14.95 -10.36
CA ASN A 59 -11.68 -14.67 -9.12
C ASN A 59 -10.93 -13.68 -8.23
N PHE A 60 -9.60 -13.58 -8.37
CA PHE A 60 -8.77 -12.72 -7.54
C PHE A 60 -8.01 -11.66 -8.36
N TYR A 61 -7.04 -12.08 -9.19
CA TYR A 61 -6.10 -11.13 -9.80
C TYR A 61 -6.74 -10.12 -10.75
N TYR A 62 -7.65 -10.54 -11.63
CA TYR A 62 -8.33 -9.62 -12.55
C TYR A 62 -9.24 -8.61 -11.86
N LYS A 63 -9.60 -8.84 -10.59
CA LYS A 63 -10.39 -7.88 -9.79
C LYS A 63 -9.49 -6.92 -9.02
N ILE A 64 -8.41 -7.44 -8.41
CA ILE A 64 -7.58 -6.66 -7.50
C ILE A 64 -6.48 -5.83 -8.21
N ILE A 65 -5.95 -6.31 -9.34
CA ILE A 65 -4.83 -5.63 -10.03
C ILE A 65 -5.25 -4.23 -10.54
N PRO A 66 -6.42 -4.05 -11.18
CA PRO A 66 -6.88 -2.71 -11.56
C PRO A 66 -6.99 -1.76 -10.36
N ASP A 67 -7.57 -2.19 -9.24
CA ASP A 67 -7.69 -1.35 -8.04
C ASP A 67 -6.31 -0.96 -7.48
N ILE A 68 -5.31 -1.86 -7.53
CA ILE A 68 -3.93 -1.56 -7.12
C ILE A 68 -3.28 -0.52 -8.04
N TYR A 69 -3.49 -0.64 -9.36
CA TYR A 69 -2.97 0.34 -10.32
C TYR A 69 -3.63 1.70 -10.12
N ASP A 70 -4.95 1.75 -9.99
CA ASP A 70 -5.71 2.97 -9.72
C ASP A 70 -5.25 3.62 -8.41
N TYR A 71 -5.02 2.83 -7.36
CA TYR A 71 -4.48 3.33 -6.10
C TYR A 71 -3.13 4.04 -6.30
N PHE A 72 -2.19 3.41 -7.02
CA PHE A 72 -0.90 4.02 -7.33
C PHE A 72 -1.08 5.33 -8.10
N SER A 73 -1.87 5.31 -9.18
CA SER A 73 -2.11 6.48 -10.02
C SER A 73 -2.72 7.63 -9.23
N ILE A 74 -3.71 7.38 -8.37
CA ILE A 74 -4.35 8.40 -7.54
C ILE A 74 -3.38 8.97 -6.49
N GLU A 75 -2.61 8.10 -5.82
CA GLU A 75 -1.76 8.52 -4.71
C GLU A 75 -0.49 9.24 -5.15
N THR A 76 0.00 8.93 -6.36
CA THR A 76 1.22 9.49 -6.95
C THR A 76 0.94 10.48 -8.09
N ASP A 77 -0.30 10.91 -8.28
CA ASP A 77 -0.63 11.90 -9.31
C ASP A 77 0.13 13.21 -9.05
N PHE A 78 0.83 13.77 -10.04
CA PHE A 78 1.58 15.01 -9.88
C PHE A 78 0.71 16.22 -9.48
N ARG A 79 -0.56 16.19 -9.86
CA ARG A 79 -1.55 17.25 -9.63
C ARG A 79 -2.65 16.77 -8.68
N LYS A 80 -2.28 15.91 -7.73
CA LYS A 80 -3.18 15.42 -6.68
C LYS A 80 -3.92 16.59 -6.02
N GLY A 81 -5.25 16.52 -6.02
CA GLY A 81 -6.15 17.59 -5.51
C GLY A 81 -6.71 18.53 -6.58
N HIS A 82 -6.13 18.57 -7.79
CA HIS A 82 -6.64 19.34 -8.93
C HIS A 82 -7.28 18.45 -10.00
N ASP A 83 -6.62 17.36 -10.38
CA ASP A 83 -7.03 16.54 -11.52
C ASP A 83 -7.97 15.38 -11.12
N LEU A 84 -8.06 15.08 -9.82
CA LEU A 84 -8.93 14.03 -9.29
C LEU A 84 -10.38 14.51 -9.20
N LYS A 85 -11.30 13.69 -9.71
CA LYS A 85 -12.74 13.94 -9.52
C LYS A 85 -13.06 13.93 -8.02
N ILE A 86 -13.90 14.88 -7.57
CA ILE A 86 -14.25 15.13 -6.16
C ILE A 86 -14.71 13.87 -5.39
N HIS A 87 -15.29 12.88 -6.07
CA HIS A 87 -15.79 11.65 -5.46
C HIS A 87 -14.77 10.50 -5.41
N VAL A 88 -13.60 10.63 -6.03
CA VAL A 88 -12.57 9.58 -6.04
C VAL A 88 -11.69 9.75 -4.82
N ARG A 89 -11.89 8.91 -3.81
CA ARG A 89 -11.07 8.88 -2.59
C ARG A 89 -10.15 7.66 -2.63
N SER A 90 -8.84 7.88 -2.51
CA SER A 90 -7.85 6.79 -2.47
C SER A 90 -8.10 5.81 -1.32
N ARG A 91 -8.62 6.30 -0.19
CA ARG A 91 -9.05 5.49 0.96
C ARG A 91 -10.08 4.42 0.57
N ASP A 92 -11.01 4.75 -0.32
CA ASP A 92 -12.05 3.82 -0.76
C ASP A 92 -11.46 2.73 -1.66
N VAL A 93 -10.53 3.10 -2.56
CA VAL A 93 -9.79 2.13 -3.38
C VAL A 93 -8.96 1.20 -2.50
N LYS A 94 -8.23 1.76 -1.53
CA LYS A 94 -7.46 0.98 -0.55
C LYS A 94 -8.34 -0.01 0.22
N LYS A 95 -9.50 0.43 0.69
CA LYS A 95 -10.47 -0.42 1.38
C LYS A 95 -10.92 -1.59 0.49
N ARG A 96 -11.27 -1.33 -0.78
CA ARG A 96 -11.64 -2.39 -1.73
C ARG A 96 -10.52 -3.43 -1.90
N ILE A 97 -9.27 -3.00 -1.99
CA ILE A 97 -8.12 -3.92 -2.10
C ILE A 97 -8.05 -4.85 -0.88
N PHE A 98 -8.13 -4.31 0.33
CA PHE A 98 -8.09 -5.12 1.57
C PHE A 98 -9.30 -6.06 1.70
N ASP A 99 -10.49 -5.58 1.35
CA ASP A 99 -11.72 -6.39 1.35
C ASP A 99 -11.61 -7.53 0.33
N LEU A 100 -11.07 -7.28 -0.87
CA LEU A 100 -10.85 -8.31 -1.88
C LEU A 100 -9.87 -9.39 -1.39
N ILE A 101 -8.77 -9.03 -0.72
CA ILE A 101 -7.82 -10.01 -0.16
C ILE A 101 -8.51 -10.83 0.93
N SER A 102 -9.23 -10.17 1.84
CA SER A 102 -9.90 -10.82 2.97
C SER A 102 -11.01 -11.78 2.52
N ASN A 103 -11.79 -11.40 1.51
CA ASN A 103 -12.91 -12.21 1.01
C ASN A 103 -12.49 -13.32 0.05
N ASN A 104 -11.26 -13.30 -0.47
CA ASN A 104 -10.78 -14.28 -1.45
C ASN A 104 -9.59 -15.11 -0.95
N THR A 105 -9.46 -15.30 0.37
CA THR A 105 -8.33 -16.01 1.00
C THR A 105 -8.03 -17.39 0.41
N ILE A 106 -9.04 -18.10 -0.12
CA ILE A 106 -8.88 -19.41 -0.79
C ILE A 106 -8.06 -19.34 -2.10
N TYR A 107 -8.05 -18.18 -2.76
CA TYR A 107 -7.33 -17.94 -4.01
C TYR A 107 -6.01 -17.19 -3.78
N VAL A 108 -5.77 -16.71 -2.56
CA VAL A 108 -4.60 -15.93 -2.17
C VAL A 108 -3.48 -16.87 -1.72
N ASN A 109 -2.27 -16.68 -2.24
CA ASN A 109 -1.11 -17.45 -1.78
C ASN A 109 -0.64 -17.00 -0.39
N TYR A 110 0.18 -17.83 0.26
CA TYR A 110 0.70 -17.55 1.59
C TYR A 110 1.53 -16.25 1.67
N ARG A 111 2.26 -15.89 0.61
CA ARG A 111 3.09 -14.67 0.61
C ARG A 111 2.23 -13.41 0.74
N ILE A 112 1.17 -13.30 -0.06
CA ILE A 112 0.20 -12.20 0.04
C ILE A 112 -0.50 -12.24 1.42
N LEU A 113 -0.96 -13.42 1.85
CA LEU A 113 -1.67 -13.55 3.13
C LEU A 113 -0.81 -13.14 4.33
N SER A 114 0.48 -13.49 4.33
CA SER A 114 1.41 -13.12 5.41
C SER A 114 1.66 -11.61 5.44
N LYS A 115 1.81 -10.96 4.28
CA LYS A 115 1.94 -9.50 4.19
C LYS A 115 0.64 -8.79 4.59
N HIS A 116 -0.51 -9.32 4.20
CA HIS A 116 -1.82 -8.80 4.61
C HIS A 116 -2.00 -8.87 6.13
N ARG A 117 -1.62 -9.99 6.75
CA ARG A 117 -1.63 -10.10 8.22
C ARG A 117 -0.72 -9.09 8.89
N LYS A 118 0.45 -8.80 8.32
CA LYS A 118 1.34 -7.74 8.82
C LYS A 118 0.69 -6.35 8.75
N VAL A 119 0.04 -6.03 7.63
CA VAL A 119 -0.71 -4.76 7.50
C VAL A 119 -1.82 -4.67 8.55
N MET A 120 -2.56 -5.77 8.74
CA MET A 120 -3.63 -5.81 9.74
C MET A 120 -3.08 -5.74 11.17
N SER A 121 -1.93 -6.36 11.47
CA SER A 121 -1.32 -6.27 12.81
C SER A 121 -0.87 -4.84 13.14
N ASN A 122 -0.42 -4.08 12.15
CA ASN A 122 -0.06 -2.67 12.34
C ASN A 122 -1.26 -1.77 12.69
N LYS A 123 -2.49 -2.29 12.64
CA LYS A 123 -3.67 -1.60 13.20
C LYS A 123 -3.83 -1.79 14.71
N TYR A 124 -3.24 -2.84 15.25
CA TYR A 124 -3.39 -3.21 16.67
C TYR A 124 -2.14 -2.93 17.49
N PHE A 125 -1.00 -2.70 16.83
CA PHE A 125 0.28 -2.51 17.48
C PHE A 125 0.99 -1.29 16.91
N ASP A 126 1.36 -0.37 17.81
CA ASP A 126 2.22 0.76 17.48
C ASP A 126 3.66 0.29 17.30
N ASP A 127 4.27 0.67 16.17
CA ASP A 127 5.67 0.41 15.87
C ASP A 127 6.59 1.62 16.18
N PHE A 128 6.01 2.72 16.68
CA PHE A 128 6.66 4.00 17.03
C PHE A 128 7.50 4.63 15.92
N SER A 129 7.42 4.13 14.68
CA SER A 129 8.23 4.59 13.55
C SER A 129 7.51 5.61 12.68
N GLY A 130 6.17 5.68 12.76
CA GLY A 130 5.33 6.67 12.07
C GLY A 130 5.13 6.45 10.56
N PHE A 131 5.90 5.57 9.90
CA PHE A 131 5.80 5.32 8.45
C PHE A 131 5.83 3.84 8.04
N GLN A 132 6.06 2.92 8.98
CA GLN A 132 6.14 1.48 8.68
C GLN A 132 4.80 0.87 8.30
N LYS A 133 3.68 1.49 8.71
CA LYS A 133 2.33 1.13 8.24
C LYS A 133 2.22 1.29 6.73
N GLU A 134 2.56 2.45 6.20
CA GLU A 134 2.52 2.76 4.77
C GLU A 134 3.50 1.86 4.01
N VAL A 135 4.70 1.66 4.53
CA VAL A 135 5.69 0.74 3.93
C VAL A 135 5.14 -0.69 3.85
N ALA A 136 4.43 -1.17 4.87
CA ALA A 136 3.82 -2.50 4.87
C ALA A 136 2.65 -2.60 3.86
N GLU A 137 1.84 -1.55 3.73
CA GLU A 137 0.77 -1.47 2.74
C GLU A 137 1.32 -1.52 1.31
N ILE A 138 2.32 -0.68 1.00
CA ILE A 138 3.00 -0.65 -0.29
C ILE A 138 3.67 -2.01 -0.59
N GLU A 139 4.29 -2.63 0.41
CA GLU A 139 4.91 -3.95 0.27
C GLU A 139 3.88 -5.05 -0.04
N LEU A 140 2.68 -4.98 0.54
CA LEU A 140 1.58 -5.88 0.22
C LEU A 140 1.17 -5.74 -1.26
N PHE A 141 0.92 -4.51 -1.73
CA PHE A 141 0.52 -4.27 -3.12
C PHE A 141 1.57 -4.72 -4.12
N CYS A 142 2.84 -4.42 -3.84
CA CYS A 142 3.97 -4.93 -4.61
C CYS A 142 3.98 -6.47 -4.65
N THR A 143 3.76 -7.14 -3.52
CA THR A 143 3.73 -8.60 -3.43
C THR A 143 2.59 -9.20 -4.27
N VAL A 144 1.42 -8.56 -4.29
CA VAL A 144 0.29 -9.01 -5.14
C VAL A 144 0.67 -8.96 -6.62
N ILE A 145 1.26 -7.85 -7.08
CA ILE A 145 1.69 -7.71 -8.48
C ILE A 145 2.79 -8.71 -8.84
N GLU A 146 3.77 -8.94 -7.96
CA GLU A 146 4.84 -9.90 -8.21
C GLU A 146 4.32 -11.33 -8.39
N GLU A 147 3.37 -11.75 -7.56
CA GLU A 147 2.73 -13.05 -7.66
C GLU A 147 1.85 -13.16 -8.90
N TYR A 148 1.19 -12.07 -9.29
CA TYR A 148 0.47 -11.99 -10.55
C TYR A 148 1.39 -12.19 -11.76
N ILE A 149 2.56 -11.51 -11.77
CA ILE A 149 3.60 -11.69 -12.79
C ILE A 149 4.04 -13.15 -12.87
N ASP A 150 4.31 -13.79 -11.72
CA ASP A 150 4.76 -15.19 -11.67
C ASP A 150 3.71 -16.16 -12.22
N ILE A 151 2.42 -15.85 -12.00
CA ILE A 151 1.32 -16.60 -12.60
C ILE A 151 1.29 -16.35 -14.11
N LEU A 152 1.39 -15.11 -14.59
CA LEU A 152 1.31 -14.79 -16.03
C LEU A 152 2.50 -15.29 -16.85
N LYS A 153 3.70 -15.39 -16.28
CA LYS A 153 4.89 -15.92 -17.00
C LYS A 153 4.69 -17.30 -17.63
N ASN A 154 3.77 -18.08 -17.09
CA ASN A 154 3.46 -19.42 -17.58
C ASN A 154 2.37 -19.44 -18.66
N SER A 155 1.90 -18.28 -19.17
CA SER A 155 0.98 -18.19 -20.31
C SER A 155 1.71 -17.64 -21.52
N GLU A 156 1.59 -18.33 -22.66
CA GLU A 156 2.30 -18.04 -23.90
C GLU A 156 1.94 -16.70 -24.56
N SER A 157 0.89 -16.00 -24.09
CA SER A 157 0.31 -14.81 -24.74
C SER A 157 0.22 -13.55 -23.86
N ALA A 158 0.74 -13.55 -22.64
CA ALA A 158 0.59 -12.40 -21.75
C ALA A 158 1.70 -11.35 -22.00
N ASP A 159 1.32 -10.17 -22.49
CA ASP A 159 2.16 -8.98 -22.36
C ASP A 159 2.19 -8.57 -20.89
N ILE A 160 3.32 -8.80 -20.24
CA ILE A 160 3.54 -8.54 -18.81
C ILE A 160 4.35 -7.27 -18.55
N LYS A 161 4.54 -6.42 -19.57
CA LYS A 161 5.37 -5.21 -19.47
C LYS A 161 4.81 -4.26 -18.41
N LEU A 162 3.51 -4.02 -18.43
CA LEU A 162 2.83 -3.10 -17.51
C LEU A 162 2.97 -3.55 -16.04
N GLU A 163 2.83 -4.85 -15.79
CA GLU A 163 2.96 -5.45 -14.47
C GLU A 163 4.37 -5.23 -13.91
N TYR A 164 5.42 -5.40 -14.74
CA TYR A 164 6.78 -5.10 -14.32
C TYR A 164 6.98 -3.63 -14.01
N GLN A 165 6.35 -2.72 -14.78
CA GLN A 165 6.44 -1.28 -14.54
C GLN A 165 5.88 -0.93 -13.17
N TYR A 166 4.65 -1.34 -12.88
CA TYR A 166 4.04 -1.11 -11.56
C TYR A 166 4.80 -1.78 -10.42
N ALA A 167 5.28 -3.02 -10.60
CA ALA A 167 6.10 -3.68 -9.57
C ALA A 167 7.38 -2.90 -9.25
N CYS A 168 8.05 -2.34 -10.27
CA CYS A 168 9.21 -1.47 -10.07
C CYS A 168 8.82 -0.18 -9.35
N LEU A 169 7.76 0.49 -9.81
CA LEU A 169 7.28 1.76 -9.25
C LEU A 169 6.90 1.62 -7.76
N PHE A 170 6.16 0.58 -7.38
CA PHE A 170 5.84 0.31 -5.98
C PHE A 170 7.09 0.04 -5.12
N LYS A 171 8.10 -0.67 -5.65
CA LYS A 171 9.37 -0.85 -4.92
C LYS A 171 10.15 0.45 -4.78
N ILE A 172 10.21 1.26 -5.82
CA ILE A 172 10.84 2.59 -5.78
C ILE A 172 10.12 3.46 -4.75
N TRP A 173 8.79 3.43 -4.72
CA TRP A 173 7.99 4.19 -3.76
C TRP A 173 8.23 3.73 -2.31
N LYS A 174 8.25 2.41 -2.06
CA LYS A 174 8.62 1.85 -0.75
C LYS A 174 9.95 2.39 -0.26
N LEU A 175 10.96 2.42 -1.14
CA LEU A 175 12.30 2.91 -0.83
C LEU A 175 12.31 4.43 -0.63
N ALA A 176 11.53 5.19 -1.40
CA ALA A 176 11.36 6.63 -1.21
C ALA A 176 10.80 6.94 0.18
N ILE A 177 9.73 6.24 0.61
CA ILE A 177 9.15 6.41 1.95
C ILE A 177 10.19 6.13 3.02
N PHE A 178 10.97 5.06 2.86
CA PHE A 178 12.02 4.71 3.81
C PHE A 178 13.10 5.80 3.93
N TYR A 179 13.60 6.32 2.80
CA TYR A 179 14.69 7.30 2.79
C TYR A 179 14.27 8.72 3.14
N CYS A 180 13.04 9.10 2.79
CA CYS A 180 12.46 10.38 3.17
C CYS A 180 11.91 10.39 4.60
N GLY A 181 11.72 9.21 5.22
CA GLY A 181 11.21 9.07 6.59
C GLY A 181 9.72 9.36 6.77
N ASN A 182 9.01 9.71 5.70
CA ASN A 182 7.57 10.01 5.74
C ASN A 182 6.95 9.84 4.34
N TYR A 183 5.70 9.35 4.32
CA TYR A 183 4.90 9.16 3.11
C TYR A 183 4.68 10.45 2.31
N GLY A 184 4.34 11.54 2.98
CA GLY A 184 4.15 12.86 2.38
C GLY A 184 5.44 13.33 1.71
N VAL A 185 6.57 13.33 2.40
CA VAL A 185 7.86 13.74 1.82
C VAL A 185 8.20 12.91 0.58
N ALA A 186 7.99 11.60 0.63
CA ALA A 186 8.20 10.70 -0.51
C ALA A 186 7.27 10.96 -1.71
N TYR A 187 6.09 11.55 -1.50
CA TYR A 187 5.19 11.95 -2.59
C TYR A 187 5.87 12.94 -3.54
N SER A 188 6.67 13.89 -3.03
CA SER A 188 7.36 14.89 -3.86
C SER A 188 8.27 14.25 -4.93
N ALA A 189 8.92 13.14 -4.59
CA ALA A 189 9.76 12.37 -5.49
C ALA A 189 8.94 11.47 -6.42
N ILE A 190 8.07 10.62 -5.86
CA ILE A 190 7.35 9.60 -6.67
C ILE A 190 6.27 10.21 -7.57
N SER A 191 5.76 11.40 -7.25
CA SER A 191 4.79 12.10 -8.10
C SER A 191 5.35 12.53 -9.45
N LYS A 192 6.67 12.65 -9.53
CA LYS A 192 7.42 12.93 -10.75
C LYS A 192 7.85 11.65 -11.49
N ASN A 193 7.14 10.54 -11.29
CA ASN A 193 7.46 9.24 -11.91
C ASN A 193 7.50 9.28 -13.45
N PHE A 194 6.90 10.30 -14.08
CA PHE A 194 6.96 10.52 -15.53
C PHE A 194 8.38 10.80 -16.05
N TYR A 195 9.36 11.12 -15.20
CA TYR A 195 10.77 11.20 -15.60
C TYR A 195 11.44 9.82 -15.79
N PHE A 196 10.82 8.74 -15.31
CA PHE A 196 11.35 7.39 -15.53
C PHE A 196 11.10 6.92 -16.96
N ASP A 197 12.13 6.30 -17.55
CA ASP A 197 12.00 5.60 -18.82
C ASP A 197 11.17 4.32 -18.62
N SER A 198 9.96 4.33 -19.15
CA SER A 198 9.02 3.20 -19.08
C SER A 198 9.57 1.90 -19.67
N ASN A 199 10.54 1.95 -20.59
CA ASN A 199 11.18 0.76 -21.17
C ASN A 199 12.22 0.15 -20.23
N LYS A 200 12.82 0.96 -19.35
CA LYS A 200 13.77 0.50 -18.34
C LYS A 200 13.09 -0.02 -17.08
N LEU A 201 11.83 0.33 -16.85
CA LEU A 201 10.98 -0.25 -15.79
C LEU A 201 10.54 -1.69 -16.16
N ASN A 202 11.48 -2.63 -16.14
CA ASN A 202 11.29 -3.99 -16.66
C ASN A 202 11.76 -5.08 -15.66
N LYS A 203 11.73 -6.35 -16.10
CA LYS A 203 12.13 -7.51 -15.30
C LYS A 203 13.53 -7.40 -14.68
N GLU A 204 14.50 -6.83 -15.39
CA GLU A 204 15.87 -6.70 -14.91
C GLU A 204 15.96 -5.66 -13.79
N THR A 205 15.30 -4.52 -13.97
CA THR A 205 15.18 -3.49 -12.93
C THR A 205 14.49 -4.04 -11.69
N LEU A 206 13.39 -4.78 -11.85
CA LEU A 206 12.72 -5.42 -10.72
C LEU A 206 13.66 -6.36 -9.95
N LYS A 207 14.50 -7.14 -10.66
CA LYS A 207 15.52 -7.98 -10.01
C LYS A 207 16.57 -7.16 -9.26
N LYS A 208 17.04 -6.04 -9.82
CA LYS A 208 17.99 -5.13 -9.15
C LYS A 208 17.37 -4.54 -7.88
N LEU A 209 16.13 -4.07 -7.95
CA LEU A 209 15.37 -3.56 -6.79
C LEU A 209 15.15 -4.64 -5.72
N LYS A 210 14.84 -5.89 -6.11
CA LYS A 210 14.76 -7.02 -5.17
C LYS A 210 16.10 -7.34 -4.51
N LYS A 211 17.20 -7.20 -5.23
CA LYS A 211 18.53 -7.43 -4.67
C LYS A 211 18.86 -6.40 -3.58
N LEU A 212 18.29 -5.19 -3.64
CA LEU A 212 18.44 -4.22 -2.56
C LEU A 212 17.94 -4.74 -1.20
N ASP A 213 16.87 -5.54 -1.20
CA ASP A 213 16.31 -6.15 0.02
C ASP A 213 17.35 -7.08 0.74
N SER A 214 18.45 -7.46 0.08
CA SER A 214 19.53 -8.27 0.68
C SER A 214 20.59 -7.45 1.43
N TYR A 215 20.64 -6.14 1.22
CA TYR A 215 21.53 -5.24 1.96
C TYR A 215 20.82 -4.74 3.22
N GLN A 216 21.59 -4.34 4.23
CA GLN A 216 21.02 -3.65 5.38
C GLN A 216 20.42 -2.32 4.93
N ILE A 217 19.10 -2.21 5.04
CA ILE A 217 18.36 -1.00 4.67
C ILE A 217 18.87 0.18 5.51
N GLY A 218 19.13 1.31 4.86
CA GLY A 218 19.68 2.52 5.50
C GLY A 218 21.21 2.60 5.51
N SER A 219 21.92 1.54 5.11
CA SER A 219 23.37 1.64 4.90
C SER A 219 23.71 2.54 3.71
N GLU A 220 24.91 3.14 3.73
CA GLU A 220 25.44 3.94 2.62
C GLU A 220 25.53 3.10 1.32
N GLU A 221 25.90 1.84 1.42
CA GLU A 221 25.92 0.92 0.27
C GLU A 221 24.52 0.77 -0.33
N HIS A 222 23.49 0.53 0.49
CA HIS A 222 22.11 0.44 0.01
C HIS A 222 21.67 1.75 -0.67
N LYS A 223 22.06 2.90 -0.11
CA LYS A 223 21.75 4.24 -0.65
C LYS A 223 22.40 4.48 -2.01
N ILE A 224 23.69 4.18 -2.13
CA ILE A 224 24.45 4.31 -3.39
C ILE A 224 23.86 3.41 -4.48
N GLN A 225 23.53 2.16 -4.13
CA GLN A 225 22.95 1.21 -5.10
C GLN A 225 21.56 1.65 -5.56
N PHE A 226 20.73 2.16 -4.65
CA PHE A 226 19.42 2.71 -5.02
C PHE A 226 19.55 3.94 -5.92
N LYS A 227 20.45 4.88 -5.58
CA LYS A 227 20.73 6.07 -6.40
C LYS A 227 21.17 5.70 -7.82
N ARG A 228 22.06 4.72 -7.98
CA ARG A 228 22.49 4.19 -9.29
C ARG A 228 21.34 3.60 -10.11
N ILE A 229 20.39 2.93 -9.45
CA ILE A 229 19.19 2.41 -10.13
C ILE A 229 18.34 3.58 -10.64
N LEU A 230 18.10 4.61 -9.82
CA LEU A 230 17.34 5.81 -10.22
C LEU A 230 18.03 6.57 -11.37
N GLU A 231 19.35 6.75 -11.32
CA GLU A 231 20.14 7.40 -12.37
C GLU A 231 20.00 6.72 -13.73
N ASN A 232 19.97 5.38 -13.73
CA ASN A 232 19.79 4.56 -14.94
C ASN A 232 18.35 4.64 -15.46
N LEU A 233 17.37 4.61 -14.56
CA LEU A 233 15.94 4.69 -14.90
C LEU A 233 15.54 6.05 -15.45
N THR A 234 16.16 7.13 -14.97
CA THR A 234 15.78 8.49 -15.36
C THR A 234 16.23 8.78 -16.78
N SER A 235 15.27 9.11 -17.65
CA SER A 235 15.52 9.48 -19.05
C SER A 235 16.48 10.67 -19.13
N THR A 236 17.38 10.68 -20.11
CA THR A 236 18.31 11.79 -20.37
C THR A 236 17.91 12.63 -21.58
N GLU A 237 16.94 12.18 -22.37
CA GLU A 237 16.59 12.81 -23.64
C GLU A 237 15.76 14.10 -23.48
N ASN A 238 15.07 14.28 -22.35
CA ASN A 238 14.07 15.34 -22.17
C ASN A 238 14.19 16.12 -20.84
N ILE A 239 15.33 16.02 -20.15
CA ILE A 239 15.51 16.65 -18.83
C ILE A 239 16.90 17.26 -18.74
N GLU A 240 17.00 18.47 -18.20
CA GLU A 240 18.29 19.10 -17.92
C GLU A 240 19.03 18.33 -16.83
N ILE A 241 20.37 18.31 -16.90
CA ILE A 241 21.21 17.54 -15.95
C ILE A 241 20.95 17.99 -14.50
N GLU A 242 20.79 19.29 -14.27
CA GLU A 242 20.49 19.83 -12.95
C GLU A 242 19.11 19.40 -12.44
N GLU A 243 18.10 19.41 -13.31
CA GLU A 243 16.75 18.95 -12.98
C GLU A 243 16.72 17.44 -12.70
N LYS A 244 17.46 16.63 -13.47
CA LYS A 244 17.66 15.21 -13.20
C LYS A 244 18.29 14.95 -11.83
N ASN A 245 19.35 15.69 -11.50
CA ASN A 245 20.02 15.53 -10.22
C ASN A 245 19.08 15.90 -9.06
N ARG A 246 18.34 17.01 -9.19
CA ARG A 246 17.32 17.41 -8.21
C ARG A 246 16.25 16.32 -8.04
N PHE A 247 15.70 15.80 -9.13
CA PHE A 247 14.71 14.71 -9.08
C PHE A 247 15.24 13.48 -8.35
N ILE A 248 16.49 13.07 -8.60
CA ILE A 248 17.09 11.92 -7.93
C ILE A 248 17.32 12.21 -6.45
N ASP A 249 17.78 13.41 -6.12
CA ASP A 249 18.06 13.81 -4.74
C ASP A 249 16.76 13.95 -3.91
N ASP A 250 15.62 14.26 -4.53
CA ASP A 250 14.31 14.26 -3.87
C ASP A 250 13.97 12.91 -3.20
N PHE A 251 14.47 11.77 -3.72
CA PHE A 251 14.27 10.44 -3.11
C PHE A 251 15.05 10.21 -1.82
N PHE A 252 16.00 11.10 -1.50
CA PHE A 252 16.88 10.99 -0.34
C PHE A 252 16.81 12.20 0.57
N ASN A 253 15.97 13.17 0.24
CA ASN A 253 15.83 14.39 1.00
C ASN A 253 14.67 14.24 2.01
N PRO A 254 14.95 14.10 3.32
CA PRO A 254 13.91 14.09 4.35
C PRO A 254 13.28 15.49 4.54
N MET A 255 13.85 16.52 3.92
CA MET A 255 13.55 17.94 4.17
C MET A 255 12.65 18.62 3.13
N TYR A 256 11.97 17.87 2.26
CA TYR A 256 10.78 18.42 1.63
C TYR A 256 9.62 18.29 2.61
N GLU A 257 9.46 19.28 3.48
CA GLU A 257 8.12 19.60 3.95
C GLU A 257 7.26 19.74 2.68
N VAL A 258 6.47 18.70 2.38
CA VAL A 258 5.34 18.88 1.48
C VAL A 258 4.57 20.04 2.07
N ASN A 259 4.35 21.06 1.25
CA ASN A 259 3.59 22.27 1.52
C ASN A 259 2.21 21.96 2.11
N ASP A 260 2.21 21.57 3.38
CA ASP A 260 1.19 21.85 4.34
C ASP A 260 1.73 22.93 5.28
N SER A 261 2.80 23.66 4.93
CA SER A 261 3.26 24.82 5.70
C SER A 261 2.11 25.78 6.01
N HIS A 262 1.17 25.95 5.08
CA HIS A 262 -0.08 26.66 5.31
C HIS A 262 -1.01 25.94 6.30
N ALA A 263 -1.28 24.64 6.14
CA ALA A 263 -2.17 23.92 7.06
C ALA A 263 -1.56 23.69 8.45
N ILE A 264 -0.27 23.36 8.53
CA ILE A 264 0.56 23.32 9.73
C ILE A 264 0.59 24.69 10.39
N ALA A 265 0.74 25.80 9.65
CA ALA A 265 0.65 27.13 10.24
C ALA A 265 -0.76 27.45 10.76
N VAL A 266 -1.80 27.09 9.99
CA VAL A 266 -3.22 27.22 10.36
C VAL A 266 -3.57 26.39 11.60
N PHE A 267 -3.06 25.17 11.70
CA PHE A 267 -3.35 24.26 12.81
C PHE A 267 -2.44 24.50 14.02
N ASN A 268 -1.25 25.07 13.81
CA ASN A 268 -0.40 25.49 14.92
C ASN A 268 -0.79 26.86 15.46
N ASN A 269 -1.52 27.73 14.75
CA ASN A 269 -1.86 29.09 15.21
C ASN A 269 -3.31 29.46 14.85
N ILE A 270 -4.29 28.97 15.62
CA ILE A 270 -5.73 29.20 15.39
C ILE A 270 -6.08 30.70 15.40
N ASP A 271 -5.30 31.52 16.09
CA ASP A 271 -5.49 32.96 16.28
C ASP A 271 -4.95 33.84 15.15
N VAL A 272 -4.24 33.28 14.17
CA VAL A 272 -3.63 34.03 13.06
C VAL A 272 -4.55 34.04 11.83
N ASP A 273 -4.68 35.20 11.20
CA ASP A 273 -5.43 35.32 9.94
C ASP A 273 -4.62 34.78 8.75
N PHE A 274 -5.05 33.65 8.21
CA PHE A 274 -4.46 33.01 7.03
C PHE A 274 -5.23 33.31 5.73
N GLY A 275 -6.23 34.19 5.77
CA GLY A 275 -7.13 34.43 4.65
C GLY A 275 -8.16 33.32 4.48
N SER A 276 -8.65 33.14 3.25
CA SER A 276 -9.73 32.18 2.97
C SER A 276 -9.25 30.73 3.01
N LEU A 277 -9.89 29.89 3.83
CA LEU A 277 -9.58 28.46 3.91
C LEU A 277 -10.36 27.63 2.89
N THR A 278 -9.76 26.54 2.41
CA THR A 278 -10.47 25.53 1.60
C THR A 278 -11.50 24.78 2.43
N VAL A 279 -12.44 24.09 1.79
CA VAL A 279 -13.50 23.32 2.49
C VAL A 279 -12.90 22.28 3.45
N ASP A 280 -11.88 21.55 3.01
CA ASP A 280 -11.22 20.52 3.82
C ASP A 280 -10.46 21.13 5.01
N LEU A 281 -9.76 22.25 4.79
CA LEU A 281 -9.09 22.97 5.87
C LEU A 281 -10.07 23.51 6.89
N ARG A 282 -11.25 24.02 6.46
CA ARG A 282 -12.30 24.46 7.38
C ARG A 282 -12.86 23.33 8.24
N ILE A 283 -12.96 22.11 7.71
CA ILE A 283 -13.38 20.94 8.50
C ILE A 283 -12.34 20.65 9.58
N LYS A 284 -11.08 20.50 9.19
CA LYS A 284 -9.97 20.24 10.13
C LYS A 284 -9.79 21.36 11.16
N TYR A 285 -9.96 22.62 10.76
CA TYR A 285 -9.84 23.78 11.61
C TYR A 285 -10.92 23.81 12.70
N ARG A 286 -12.17 23.43 12.36
CA ARG A 286 -13.24 23.26 13.34
C ARG A 286 -12.97 22.09 14.30
N ASP A 287 -12.48 20.97 13.79
CA ASP A 287 -12.13 19.80 14.60
C ASP A 287 -10.99 20.12 15.58
N LEU A 288 -10.01 20.92 15.16
CA LEU A 288 -8.94 21.41 16.02
C LEU A 288 -9.46 22.30 17.16
N ILE A 289 -10.38 23.22 16.88
CA ILE A 289 -11.00 24.06 17.93
C ILE A 289 -11.70 23.18 18.97
N LEU A 290 -12.45 22.16 18.54
CA LEU A 290 -13.10 21.21 19.46
C LEU A 290 -12.08 20.42 20.29
N ASN A 291 -11.02 19.93 19.68
CA ASN A 291 -9.92 19.23 20.36
C ASN A 291 -9.30 20.10 21.46
N GLU A 292 -8.93 21.35 21.12
CA GLU A 292 -8.31 22.26 22.09
C GLU A 292 -9.26 22.62 23.25
N LEU A 293 -10.55 22.84 22.97
CA LEU A 293 -11.55 23.07 24.01
C LEU A 293 -11.77 21.84 24.91
N TYR A 294 -11.80 20.64 24.33
CA TYR A 294 -11.92 19.38 25.06
C TYR A 294 -10.70 19.18 25.97
N ASN A 295 -9.49 19.38 25.43
CA ASN A 295 -8.25 19.25 26.18
C ASN A 295 -8.17 20.24 27.34
N LYS A 296 -8.57 21.49 27.10
CA LYS A 296 -8.67 22.52 28.14
C LYS A 296 -9.64 22.14 29.25
N LYS A 297 -10.73 21.43 28.95
CA LYS A 297 -11.74 21.02 29.94
C LYS A 297 -11.23 19.86 30.82
N TYR A 298 -10.57 18.88 30.24
CA TYR A 298 -10.29 17.59 30.90
C TYR A 298 -8.83 17.36 31.31
N TYR A 299 -7.87 18.04 30.68
CA TYR A 299 -6.44 17.87 30.99
C TYR A 299 -5.88 19.14 31.64
N GLU A 300 -5.55 19.08 32.93
CA GLU A 300 -4.90 20.18 33.64
C GLU A 300 -3.41 20.35 33.25
N GLY A 301 -2.99 21.59 33.02
CA GLY A 301 -1.59 21.98 32.77
C GLY A 301 -1.18 21.98 31.29
N ASN A 302 -0.86 23.15 30.72
CA ASN A 302 -0.25 23.41 29.38
C ASN A 302 -0.74 22.55 28.18
N SER A 303 -1.86 21.85 28.30
CA SER A 303 -2.35 20.87 27.33
C SER A 303 -3.09 21.53 26.17
N SER A 304 -3.75 22.66 26.43
CA SER A 304 -4.30 23.52 25.38
C SER A 304 -3.40 24.72 25.15
N LYS A 305 -3.12 25.00 23.87
CA LYS A 305 -2.35 26.16 23.44
C LYS A 305 -3.14 27.47 23.54
N TYR A 306 -4.47 27.40 23.63
CA TYR A 306 -5.35 28.57 23.52
C TYR A 306 -6.24 28.77 24.74
N SER A 307 -6.33 30.02 25.19
CA SER A 307 -7.15 30.36 26.35
C SER A 307 -8.64 30.38 26.05
N PHE A 308 -9.08 30.61 24.81
CA PHE A 308 -10.51 30.77 24.42
C PHE A 308 -11.34 31.67 25.35
N ASN A 309 -10.67 32.59 26.04
CA ASN A 309 -11.24 33.61 26.88
C ASN A 309 -10.81 34.94 26.25
N TYR A 310 -11.77 35.69 25.76
CA TYR A 310 -11.54 36.94 25.05
C TYR A 310 -12.19 38.08 25.82
N THR A 311 -11.61 39.27 25.81
CA THR A 311 -12.39 40.48 26.11
C THR A 311 -13.42 40.72 25.01
N ASN A 312 -14.46 41.52 25.30
CA ASN A 312 -15.45 41.89 24.28
C ASN A 312 -14.78 42.54 23.04
N GLU A 313 -13.76 43.38 23.25
CA GLU A 313 -13.01 44.02 22.17
C GLU A 313 -12.18 43.02 21.36
N GLU A 314 -11.47 42.09 22.01
CA GLU A 314 -10.69 41.05 21.33
C GLU A 314 -11.57 40.12 20.50
N PHE A 315 -12.76 39.77 21.01
CA PHE A 315 -13.69 38.90 20.30
C PHE A 315 -14.19 39.55 19.00
N GLU A 316 -14.45 40.86 19.03
CA GLU A 316 -14.84 41.64 17.85
C GLU A 316 -13.70 41.81 16.85
N LEU A 317 -12.44 41.66 17.27
CA LEU A 317 -11.27 41.72 16.39
C LEU A 317 -10.80 40.37 15.84
N LEU A 318 -11.44 39.26 16.24
CA LEU A 318 -11.11 37.93 15.69
C LEU A 318 -11.28 37.91 14.17
N HIS A 319 -10.36 37.22 13.49
CA HIS A 319 -10.43 37.07 12.04
C HIS A 319 -11.65 36.23 11.60
N ASN A 320 -12.07 36.43 10.35
CA ASN A 320 -13.35 35.93 9.85
C ASN A 320 -13.47 34.40 9.89
N GLU A 321 -12.40 33.65 9.58
CA GLU A 321 -12.45 32.18 9.57
C GLU A 321 -12.66 31.61 10.99
N LEU A 322 -12.05 32.19 12.03
CA LEU A 322 -12.30 31.79 13.42
C LEU A 322 -13.72 32.15 13.87
N LYS A 323 -14.19 33.36 13.56
CA LYS A 323 -15.59 33.75 13.83
C LYS A 323 -16.59 32.81 13.16
N ASN A 324 -16.37 32.49 11.88
CA ASN A 324 -17.22 31.57 11.13
C ASN A 324 -17.18 30.14 11.69
N ALA A 325 -16.00 29.66 12.09
CA ALA A 325 -15.85 28.36 12.72
C ALA A 325 -16.59 28.30 14.06
N ILE A 326 -16.45 29.32 14.92
CA ILE A 326 -17.16 29.44 16.20
C ILE A 326 -18.68 29.47 15.97
N ASN A 327 -19.15 30.30 15.04
CA ASN A 327 -20.58 30.43 14.73
C ASN A 327 -21.15 29.11 14.22
N TYR A 328 -20.44 28.42 13.32
CA TYR A 328 -20.86 27.10 12.82
C TYR A 328 -20.95 26.08 13.96
N LEU A 329 -19.92 25.99 14.81
CA LEU A 329 -19.90 25.05 15.94
C LEU A 329 -21.01 25.38 16.95
N LYS A 330 -21.32 26.66 17.15
CA LYS A 330 -22.42 27.14 18.00
C LYS A 330 -23.79 26.78 17.41
N GLU A 331 -24.00 26.98 16.11
CA GLU A 331 -25.22 26.57 15.39
C GLU A 331 -25.45 25.06 15.45
N LYS A 332 -24.37 24.27 15.48
CA LYS A 332 -24.43 22.82 15.67
C LYS A 332 -24.62 22.39 17.13
N GLU A 333 -24.65 23.36 18.05
CA GLU A 333 -24.74 23.16 19.50
C GLU A 333 -23.56 22.36 20.05
N LEU A 334 -22.37 22.45 19.42
CA LEU A 334 -21.17 21.75 19.89
C LEU A 334 -20.38 22.61 20.88
N VAL A 335 -20.48 23.92 20.74
CA VAL A 335 -19.89 24.92 21.64
C VAL A 335 -20.93 25.96 22.04
N LYS A 336 -20.69 26.64 23.16
CA LYS A 336 -21.48 27.78 23.61
C LYS A 336 -20.56 28.95 24.02
N LEU A 337 -21.10 30.16 23.93
CA LEU A 337 -20.44 31.37 24.41
C LEU A 337 -21.07 31.75 25.76
N GLU A 338 -20.24 31.85 26.80
CA GLU A 338 -20.60 32.46 28.07
C GLU A 338 -20.04 33.88 28.08
N ALA A 339 -20.93 34.88 28.10
CA ALA A 339 -20.55 36.28 28.14
C ALA A 339 -20.81 36.84 29.54
N ASP A 340 -19.85 37.57 30.09
CA ASP A 340 -20.03 38.46 31.22
C ASP A 340 -19.84 39.93 30.78
N GLU A 341 -19.86 40.87 31.73
CA GLU A 341 -19.79 42.31 31.40
C GLU A 341 -18.48 42.71 30.65
N GLN A 342 -17.41 41.90 30.75
CA GLN A 342 -16.08 42.28 30.24
C GLN A 342 -15.46 41.24 29.30
N SER A 343 -15.96 40.01 29.29
CA SER A 343 -15.34 38.87 28.62
C SER A 343 -16.34 37.91 27.99
N ILE A 344 -15.86 37.23 26.96
CA ILE A 344 -16.55 36.18 26.22
C ILE A 344 -15.69 34.92 26.32
N LYS A 345 -16.27 33.87 26.88
CA LYS A 345 -15.65 32.57 27.03
C LYS A 345 -16.31 31.55 26.11
N LEU A 346 -15.50 30.90 25.27
CA LEU A 346 -15.95 29.78 24.44
C LEU A 346 -15.78 28.46 25.21
N ILE A 347 -16.83 27.66 25.27
CA ILE A 347 -16.86 26.39 26.03
C ILE A 347 -17.48 25.30 25.17
N ILE A 348 -16.89 24.10 25.23
CA ILE A 348 -17.47 22.91 24.63
C ILE A 348 -18.73 22.46 25.41
N THR A 349 -19.73 21.97 24.70
CA THR A 349 -20.96 21.44 25.29
C THR A 349 -20.86 19.91 25.42
N SER A 350 -21.79 19.29 26.17
CA SER A 350 -21.87 17.82 26.23
C SER A 350 -22.01 17.17 24.85
N LYS A 351 -22.79 17.77 23.94
CA LYS A 351 -22.93 17.28 22.56
C LYS A 351 -21.63 17.40 21.76
N GLY A 352 -20.86 18.47 22.01
CA GLY A 352 -19.53 18.65 21.42
C GLY A 352 -18.55 17.58 21.90
N GLU A 353 -18.62 17.23 23.18
CA GLU A 353 -17.83 16.15 23.80
C GLU A 353 -18.19 14.80 23.20
N ASP A 354 -19.48 14.45 23.16
CA ASP A 354 -19.95 13.18 22.59
C ASP A 354 -19.47 12.98 21.13
N ILE A 355 -19.53 14.04 20.31
CA ILE A 355 -19.05 13.98 18.91
C ILE A 355 -17.53 13.87 18.84
N TYR A 356 -16.81 14.59 19.71
CA TYR A 356 -15.35 14.52 19.75
C TYR A 356 -14.90 13.12 20.16
N GLU A 357 -15.51 12.55 21.21
CA GLU A 357 -15.23 11.22 21.71
C GLU A 357 -15.63 10.13 20.70
N GLU A 358 -16.78 10.24 20.03
CA GLU A 358 -17.17 9.31 18.97
C GLU A 358 -16.16 9.32 17.82
N LYS A 359 -15.70 10.51 17.39
CA LYS A 359 -14.64 10.61 16.38
C LYS A 359 -13.32 10.04 16.88
N PHE A 360 -12.93 10.32 18.12
CA PHE A 360 -11.71 9.80 18.72
C PHE A 360 -11.73 8.27 18.78
N LEU A 361 -12.87 7.69 19.18
CA LEU A 361 -13.13 6.25 19.17
C LEU A 361 -13.26 5.66 17.76
N LEU A 362 -13.63 6.44 16.75
CA LEU A 362 -13.58 5.97 15.36
C LEU A 362 -12.16 6.02 14.81
N ASP A 363 -11.39 7.05 15.12
CA ASP A 363 -10.00 7.21 14.66
C ASP A 363 -9.02 6.28 15.41
N GLU A 364 -9.28 5.93 16.68
CA GLU A 364 -8.53 4.89 17.40
C GLU A 364 -8.86 3.46 16.94
N TYR A 365 -10.04 3.23 16.33
CA TYR A 365 -10.54 1.89 15.99
C TYR A 365 -10.76 1.64 14.48
N SER A 366 -10.30 2.54 13.57
CA SER A 366 -10.39 2.36 12.10
C SER A 366 -9.04 2.31 11.38
#